data_AF-A0A2T3KVU2-F1
#
_entry.id   AF-A0A2T3KVU2-F1
#
_cell.length_a   1.000
_cell.length_b   1.000
_cell.length_c   1.000
_cell.angle_alpha   90.00
_cell.angle_beta   90.00
_cell.angle_gamma   90.00
#
_symmetry.space_group_name_H-M   'P 1'
#
loop_
_entity.id
_entity.type
_entity.pdbx_description
1 polymer ?
#
loop_
_entity_poly.entity_id
_entity_poly.type
_entity_poly.pdbx_seq_one_letter_code
_entity_poly.pdbx_strand_id
1 'polypeptide(L)'
;MKKVLLLLALGSVSVFANAAPAAKHSEQMLAQVDSITVYSGENVTTQKEPLKTISKSVVPSFEKCAVYLPKGASKASTTITLTRSDDGKLSLDCAGQ
;
A
#
# COMPACT_ATOMS: atom_id res chain seq x y z
N MET A 1 15.23 -68.88 -2.03
CA MET A 1 15.41 -67.67 -2.86
C MET A 1 14.13 -66.84 -2.81
N LYS A 2 14.16 -65.71 -2.11
CA LYS A 2 13.06 -64.74 -2.01
C LYS A 2 12.94 -64.00 -3.35
N LYS A 3 11.78 -64.06 -4.02
CA LYS A 3 11.46 -63.17 -5.14
C LYS A 3 10.34 -62.23 -4.70
N VAL A 4 10.76 -60.99 -4.50
CA VAL A 4 9.96 -59.80 -4.22
C VAL A 4 9.20 -59.43 -5.50
N LEU A 5 7.89 -59.20 -5.39
CA LEU A 5 7.17 -58.36 -6.36
C LEU A 5 6.04 -57.65 -5.63
N LEU A 6 6.37 -56.49 -5.08
CA LEU A 6 5.40 -55.49 -4.62
C LEU A 6 5.03 -54.63 -5.83
N LEU A 7 3.81 -54.83 -6.33
CA LEU A 7 3.17 -53.96 -7.32
C LEU A 7 2.70 -52.69 -6.60
N LEU A 8 3.41 -51.57 -6.80
CA LEU A 8 2.92 -50.25 -6.44
C LEU A 8 1.82 -49.84 -7.43
N ALA A 9 0.57 -49.96 -7.00
CA ALA A 9 -0.54 -49.27 -7.64
C ALA A 9 -0.42 -47.77 -7.35
N LEU A 10 -0.02 -46.98 -8.35
CA LEU A 10 -0.12 -45.53 -8.28
C LEU A 10 -1.61 -45.15 -8.30
N GLY A 11 -2.17 -44.92 -7.11
CA GLY A 11 -3.47 -44.30 -6.97
C GLY A 11 -3.43 -42.89 -7.57
N SER A 12 -4.22 -42.68 -8.62
CA SER A 12 -4.49 -41.35 -9.17
C SER A 12 -5.33 -40.55 -8.17
N VAL A 13 -4.66 -39.73 -7.36
CA VAL A 13 -5.32 -38.75 -6.50
C VAL A 13 -5.72 -37.58 -7.39
N SER A 14 -6.99 -37.53 -7.78
CA SER A 14 -7.57 -36.35 -8.44
C SER A 14 -7.55 -35.19 -7.44
N VAL A 15 -6.57 -34.30 -7.57
CA VAL A 15 -6.46 -33.12 -6.71
C VAL A 15 -7.46 -32.06 -7.19
N PHE A 16 -8.32 -31.67 -6.26
CA PHE A 16 -9.35 -30.64 -6.27
C PHE A 16 -9.14 -29.47 -7.25
N ALA A 17 -10.07 -29.32 -8.20
CA ALA A 17 -10.35 -28.02 -8.79
C ALA A 17 -11.29 -27.25 -7.85
N ASN A 18 -10.76 -26.75 -6.73
CA ASN A 18 -11.40 -25.63 -6.04
C ASN A 18 -11.29 -24.43 -6.97
N ALA A 19 -12.32 -24.21 -7.80
CA ALA A 19 -12.53 -22.92 -8.43
C ALA A 19 -12.64 -21.91 -7.28
N ALA A 20 -11.55 -21.18 -7.04
CA ALA A 20 -11.56 -20.09 -6.09
C ALA A 20 -12.72 -19.17 -6.49
N PRO A 21 -13.68 -18.89 -5.59
CA PRO A 21 -14.75 -17.96 -5.92
C PRO A 21 -14.09 -16.67 -6.39
N ALA A 22 -14.48 -16.19 -7.57
CA ALA A 22 -14.01 -14.94 -8.14
C ALA A 22 -14.00 -13.90 -7.02
N ALA A 23 -12.82 -13.35 -6.72
CA ALA A 23 -12.63 -12.43 -5.62
C ALA A 23 -13.66 -11.32 -5.75
N LYS A 24 -14.70 -11.36 -4.91
CA LYS A 24 -15.66 -10.26 -4.81
C LYS A 24 -14.80 -9.03 -4.52
N HIS A 25 -14.93 -8.00 -5.34
CA HIS A 25 -14.28 -6.71 -5.09
C HIS A 25 -14.45 -6.41 -3.61
N SER A 26 -13.32 -6.22 -2.91
CA SER A 26 -13.37 -5.86 -1.50
C SER A 26 -14.26 -4.63 -1.38
N GLU A 27 -15.26 -4.69 -0.50
CA GLU A 27 -16.10 -3.52 -0.21
C GLU A 27 -15.30 -2.41 0.50
N GLN A 28 -14.04 -2.68 0.82
CA GLN A 28 -13.09 -1.69 1.26
C GLN A 28 -12.61 -0.84 0.08
N MET A 29 -12.76 0.48 0.20
CA MET A 29 -12.19 1.42 -0.76
C MET A 29 -10.83 1.90 -0.27
N LEU A 30 -9.88 2.04 -1.19
CA LEU A 30 -8.49 2.41 -0.91
C LEU A 30 -8.12 3.65 -1.72
N ALA A 31 -7.61 4.68 -1.05
CA ALA A 31 -7.00 5.81 -1.71
C ALA A 31 -5.52 5.87 -1.34
N GLN A 32 -4.67 5.97 -2.36
CA GLN A 32 -3.23 6.09 -2.19
C GLN A 32 -2.79 7.51 -2.57
N VAL A 33 -1.94 8.12 -1.74
CA VAL A 33 -1.18 9.31 -2.12
C VAL A 33 0.05 8.86 -2.92
N ASP A 34 0.20 9.34 -4.14
CA ASP A 34 1.31 8.97 -5.03
C ASP A 34 2.54 9.86 -4.82
N SER A 35 2.31 11.16 -4.72
CA SER A 35 3.35 12.16 -4.44
C SER A 35 2.78 13.36 -3.70
N ILE A 36 3.63 14.03 -2.91
CA ILE A 36 3.35 15.31 -2.26
C ILE A 36 4.38 16.31 -2.75
N THR A 37 3.90 17.38 -3.37
CA THR A 37 4.75 18.46 -3.87
C THR A 37 4.74 19.61 -2.88
N VAL A 38 5.92 19.99 -2.40
CA VAL A 38 6.13 21.06 -1.44
C VAL A 38 6.65 22.29 -2.18
N TYR A 39 6.00 23.44 -1.95
CA TYR A 39 6.38 24.74 -2.49
C TYR A 39 6.89 25.65 -1.37
N SER A 40 7.75 26.62 -1.71
CA SER A 40 8.32 27.58 -0.77
C SER A 40 7.67 28.95 -0.93
N GLY A 41 6.87 29.41 0.03
CA GLY A 41 6.26 30.73 -0.04
C GLY A 41 4.84 30.73 0.50
N GLU A 42 4.09 31.78 0.17
CA GLU A 42 2.78 32.03 0.77
C GLU A 42 1.64 31.24 0.12
N ASN A 43 1.79 30.88 -1.16
CA ASN A 43 0.75 30.19 -1.92
C ASN A 43 1.32 29.14 -2.87
N VAL A 44 0.59 28.04 -3.03
CA VAL A 44 0.87 26.92 -3.95
C VAL A 44 0.39 27.19 -5.38
N THR A 45 -0.55 28.12 -5.58
CA THR A 45 -1.17 28.37 -6.90
C THR A 45 -0.37 29.33 -7.78
N THR A 46 0.52 30.14 -7.19
CA THR A 46 1.32 31.15 -7.91
C THR A 46 2.76 30.71 -8.16
N GLN A 47 3.17 29.57 -7.59
CA GLN A 47 4.52 29.05 -7.75
C GLN A 47 4.62 28.10 -8.92
N LYS A 48 5.65 28.31 -9.73
CA LYS A 48 5.92 27.51 -10.92
C LYS A 48 6.82 26.31 -10.64
N GLU A 49 7.72 26.45 -9.66
CA GLU A 49 8.74 25.46 -9.37
C GLU A 49 8.57 24.88 -7.96
N PRO A 50 8.57 23.55 -7.81
CA PRO A 50 8.49 22.92 -6.50
C PRO A 50 9.82 23.03 -5.76
N LEU A 51 9.76 23.29 -4.46
CA LEU A 51 10.93 23.22 -3.58
C LEU A 51 11.40 21.77 -3.42
N LYS A 52 10.45 20.84 -3.28
CA LYS A 52 10.72 19.42 -3.08
C LYS A 52 9.51 18.59 -3.50
N THR A 53 9.77 17.44 -4.10
CA THR A 53 8.75 16.41 -4.35
C THR A 53 9.05 15.20 -3.47
N ILE A 54 8.05 14.76 -2.72
CA ILE A 54 8.11 13.62 -1.83
C ILE A 54 7.27 12.50 -2.43
N SER A 55 7.86 11.35 -2.70
CA SER A 55 7.18 10.18 -3.26
C SER A 55 7.70 8.90 -2.63
N LYS A 56 7.05 7.77 -2.94
CA LYS A 56 7.45 6.43 -2.47
C LYS A 56 8.92 6.07 -2.77
N SER A 57 9.52 6.64 -3.82
CA SER A 57 10.93 6.38 -4.15
C SER A 57 11.92 7.12 -3.26
N VAL A 58 11.47 8.11 -2.50
CA VAL A 58 12.33 9.04 -1.74
C VAL A 58 12.12 8.93 -0.23
N VAL A 59 10.94 8.49 0.25
CA VAL A 59 10.62 8.40 1.69
C VAL A 59 10.12 7.01 2.08
N PRO A 60 10.84 6.29 2.97
CA PRO A 60 10.34 5.08 3.61
C PRO A 60 9.03 5.38 4.36
N SER A 61 8.05 4.48 4.34
CA SER A 61 6.73 4.64 4.98
C SER A 61 5.72 5.57 4.27
N PHE A 62 5.96 6.04 3.04
CA PHE A 62 4.95 6.83 2.30
C PHE A 62 3.65 6.05 2.03
N GLU A 63 3.72 4.72 2.03
CA GLU A 63 2.55 3.83 2.05
C GLU A 63 1.61 4.02 3.25
N LYS A 64 2.11 4.61 4.36
CA LYS A 64 1.29 4.98 5.52
C LYS A 64 0.39 6.19 5.25
N CYS A 65 0.65 6.96 4.18
CA CYS A 65 -0.23 8.03 3.71
C CYS A 65 -1.50 7.51 3.01
N ALA A 66 -1.69 6.19 2.90
CA ALA A 66 -2.91 5.63 2.33
C ALA A 66 -4.13 5.84 3.25
N VAL A 67 -5.28 6.10 2.65
CA VAL A 67 -6.58 6.18 3.33
C VAL A 67 -7.36 4.91 3.05
N TYR A 68 -7.72 4.22 4.12
CA TYR A 68 -8.50 2.99 4.08
C TYR A 68 -9.92 3.29 4.53
N LEU A 69 -10.91 3.17 3.64
CA LEU A 69 -12.33 3.29 3.99
C LEU A 69 -12.89 1.90 4.26
N PRO A 70 -13.15 1.52 5.53
CA PRO A 70 -13.71 0.23 5.84
C PRO A 70 -15.12 0.07 5.26
N LYS A 71 -15.49 -1.17 4.95
CA LYS A 71 -16.85 -1.53 4.56
C LYS A 71 -17.87 -0.95 5.56
N GLY A 72 -18.89 -0.26 5.06
CA GLY A 72 -19.98 0.31 5.86
C GLY A 72 -19.65 1.63 6.57
N ALA A 73 -18.40 2.10 6.51
CA ALA A 73 -18.07 3.45 6.95
C ALA A 73 -18.43 4.48 5.87
N SER A 74 -18.88 5.66 6.28
CA SER A 74 -19.20 6.77 5.36
C SER A 74 -17.99 7.67 5.06
N LYS A 75 -16.93 7.60 5.87
CA LYS A 75 -15.73 8.43 5.74
C LYS A 75 -14.49 7.77 6.32
N ALA A 76 -13.34 8.12 5.74
CA ALA A 76 -12.01 7.84 6.26
C ALA A 76 -11.10 9.03 5.93
N SER A 77 -10.07 9.23 6.75
CA SER A 77 -9.12 10.33 6.58
C SER A 77 -7.75 9.92 7.08
N THR A 78 -6.71 10.54 6.54
CA THR A 78 -5.34 10.50 7.06
C THR A 78 -4.86 11.92 7.32
N THR A 79 -3.92 12.07 8.24
CA THR A 79 -3.25 13.34 8.52
C THR A 79 -1.85 13.29 7.92
N ILE A 80 -1.47 14.36 7.24
CA ILE A 80 -0.13 14.55 6.70
C ILE A 80 0.53 15.65 7.50
N THR A 81 1.62 15.33 8.19
CA THR A 81 2.41 16.28 8.97
C THR A 81 3.68 16.63 8.20
N LEU A 82 3.83 17.91 7.88
CA LEU A 82 5.06 18.46 7.30
C LEU A 82 5.83 19.22 8.38
N THR A 83 7.03 18.76 8.70
CA THR A 83 7.89 19.38 9.72
C THR A 83 9.12 19.98 9.05
N ARG A 84 9.50 21.16 9.52
CA ARG A 84 10.79 21.80 9.21
C ARG A 84 11.62 21.85 10.48
N SER A 85 12.77 21.21 10.48
CA SER A 85 13.74 21.31 11.58
C SER A 85 14.48 22.65 11.55
N ASP A 86 15.15 22.99 12.64
CA ASP A 86 15.90 24.24 12.79
C ASP A 86 17.02 24.41 11.74
N ASP A 87 17.55 23.30 11.22
CA ASP A 87 18.54 23.28 10.12
C ASP A 87 17.90 23.40 8.72
N GLY A 88 16.59 23.64 8.65
CA GLY A 88 15.83 23.85 7.42
C GLY A 88 15.46 22.57 6.68
N LYS A 89 15.82 21.38 7.17
CA LYS A 89 15.44 20.12 6.53
C LYS A 89 13.94 19.86 6.67
N LEU A 90 13.37 19.29 5.62
CA LEU A 90 11.95 18.92 5.56
C LEU A 90 11.77 17.41 5.76
N SER A 91 10.89 17.05 6.69
CA SER A 91 10.39 15.68 6.89
C SER A 91 8.87 15.63 6.74
N LEU A 92 8.36 14.49 6.30
CA LEU A 92 6.94 14.23 6.11
C LEU A 92 6.58 12.95 6.84
N ASP A 93 5.52 13.01 7.63
CA ASP A 93 4.96 11.86 8.32
C ASP A 93 3.46 11.73 8.02
N CYS A 94 3.04 10.48 7.88
CA CYS A 94 1.67 10.09 7.65
C CYS A 94 1.28 9.01 8.65
N ALA A 95 1.29 9.35 9.92
CA ALA A 95 0.68 8.55 10.96
C ALA A 95 -0.10 9.50 11.87
N GLY A 96 -1.42 9.29 11.94
CA GLY A 96 -2.22 9.87 13.02
C GLY A 96 -2.01 9.10 14.32
N GLN A 97 -0.76 8.99 14.79
CA GLN A 97 -0.42 8.41 16.10
C GLN A 97 0.37 9.43 16.93
#